data_AF-A0A536YN26-F1
#
_entry.id   AF-A0A536YN26-F1
#
_cell.length_a   1.000
_cell.length_b   1.000
_cell.length_c   1.000
_cell.angle_alpha   90.00
_cell.angle_beta   90.00
_cell.angle_gamma   90.00
#
_symmetry.space_group_name_H-M   'P 1'
#
loop_
_entity.id
_entity.type
_entity.pdbx_description
1 polymer ?
#
loop_
_entity_poly.entity_id
_entity_poly.type
_entity_poly.pdbx_seq_one_letter_code
_entity_poly.pdbx_strand_id
1 'polypeptide(L)'
;MRLRSWPTVARGTARRCGLSRRSRTREFASRSARRASSIRTGSGCVPEAHDGPIGSTRPGHYGAAGIGVALAEATITLAWNVQGDLAGPAFVEEARRLFDVALPLAPNTTARTGAVTALWLGPASWLLVARAASPLVDYAAKRDALNAAGGALFDVSASRVAWTVSGPHAADVLAKGCPLDFHPRAFATGTGAQSVFGHVNVLIDKRDDDPTFTVMVARSFARDVWHAFCEAAAQYGYGVLPPAPFR
;
A
#
# COMPACT_ATOMS: atom_id res chain seq x y z
N MET A 1 -53.73 38.12 11.99
CA MET A 1 -53.97 39.27 12.87
C MET A 1 -52.69 39.56 13.66
N ARG A 2 -52.42 40.84 13.91
CA ARG A 2 -51.15 41.51 14.18
C ARG A 2 -50.37 41.12 15.46
N LEU A 3 -49.04 41.06 15.28
CA LEU A 3 -47.94 41.74 16.01
C LEU A 3 -47.72 41.47 17.51
N ARG A 4 -46.48 41.11 17.90
CA ARG A 4 -45.44 42.06 18.38
C ARG A 4 -44.14 41.33 18.77
N SER A 5 -43.05 41.87 18.23
CA SER A 5 -41.64 41.69 18.53
C SER A 5 -41.21 42.43 19.80
N TRP A 6 -40.22 41.92 20.55
CA TRP A 6 -39.19 42.72 21.26
C TRP A 6 -37.82 42.01 21.20
N PRO A 7 -36.71 42.74 21.00
CA PRO A 7 -35.36 42.18 20.82
C PRO A 7 -34.54 42.20 22.12
N THR A 8 -33.61 41.26 22.26
CA THR A 8 -32.53 41.36 23.26
C THR A 8 -31.18 41.25 22.58
N VAL A 9 -30.51 42.40 22.44
CA VAL A 9 -29.08 42.50 22.16
C VAL A 9 -28.35 42.32 23.49
N ALA A 10 -27.48 41.32 23.58
CA ALA A 10 -26.41 41.29 24.57
C ALA A 10 -25.09 41.03 23.85
N ARG A 11 -24.29 42.10 23.70
CA ARG A 11 -22.90 42.03 23.24
C ARG A 11 -22.05 41.49 24.39
N GLY A 12 -21.66 40.23 24.32
CA GLY A 12 -20.63 39.65 25.18
C GLY A 12 -19.25 39.88 24.55
N THR A 13 -18.45 40.74 25.16
CA THR A 13 -17.04 40.97 24.78
C THR A 13 -16.19 39.78 25.24
N ALA A 14 -15.73 38.95 24.31
CA ALA A 14 -14.70 37.96 24.61
C ALA A 14 -13.37 38.68 24.88
N ARG A 15 -13.03 38.81 26.16
CA ARG A 15 -11.73 39.34 26.60
C ARG A 15 -10.62 38.42 26.10
N ARG A 16 -9.60 39.03 25.48
CA ARG A 16 -8.31 38.39 25.18
C ARG A 16 -7.75 37.74 26.44
N CYS A 17 -7.67 36.41 26.47
CA CYS A 17 -6.82 35.71 27.41
C CYS A 17 -5.37 35.93 26.96
N GLY A 18 -4.65 36.74 27.75
CA GLY A 18 -3.24 37.02 27.56
C GLY A 18 -2.35 35.79 27.77
N LEU A 19 -1.14 35.92 27.25
CA LEU A 19 -0.01 35.00 27.32
C LEU A 19 0.13 34.37 28.71
N SER A 20 -0.10 33.06 28.81
CA SER A 20 0.29 32.28 29.99
C SER A 20 1.82 32.27 30.07
N ARG A 21 2.36 32.97 31.06
CA ARG A 21 3.77 32.91 31.45
C ARG A 21 4.16 31.45 31.65
N ARG A 22 5.22 31.01 30.97
CA ARG A 22 5.92 29.74 31.25
C ARG A 22 6.30 29.71 32.72
N SER A 23 5.67 28.82 33.49
CA SER A 23 6.18 28.45 34.81
C SER A 23 7.54 27.77 34.59
N ARG A 24 8.57 28.27 35.27
CA ARG A 24 9.85 27.57 35.35
C ARG A 24 9.60 26.24 36.06
N THR A 25 9.75 25.13 35.34
CA THR A 25 9.92 23.81 35.95
C THR A 25 11.11 23.89 36.90
N ARG A 26 10.87 23.67 38.20
CA ARG A 26 11.92 23.44 39.18
C ARG A 26 12.71 22.22 38.72
N GLU A 27 14.01 22.39 38.48
CA GLU A 27 14.93 21.27 38.34
C GLU A 27 14.96 20.50 39.67
N PHE A 28 14.46 19.27 39.65
CA PHE A 28 14.78 18.30 40.68
C PHE A 28 16.21 17.83 40.44
N ALA A 29 17.15 18.36 41.21
CA ALA A 29 18.52 17.86 41.23
C ALA A 29 18.56 16.50 41.95
N SER A 30 18.44 15.40 41.20
CA SER A 30 18.70 14.06 41.75
C SER A 30 20.20 13.91 42.04
N ARG A 31 20.57 13.68 43.31
CA ARG A 31 21.94 13.37 43.74
C ARG A 31 22.37 11.91 43.46
N SER A 32 22.17 11.43 42.23
CA SER A 32 22.76 10.17 41.77
C SER A 32 23.60 10.39 40.52
N ALA A 33 24.78 11.01 40.70
CA ALA A 33 25.83 10.97 39.70
C ALA A 33 26.46 9.57 39.67
N ARG A 34 25.77 8.60 39.07
CA ARG A 34 26.39 7.37 38.59
C ARG A 34 26.06 7.21 37.11
N ARG A 35 27.10 7.28 36.29
CA ARG A 35 27.04 7.08 34.84
C ARG A 35 26.61 5.65 34.56
N ALA A 36 25.35 5.44 34.18
CA ALA A 36 24.76 4.11 33.97
C ALA A 36 25.09 3.50 32.58
N SER A 37 26.18 3.91 31.94
CA SER A 37 26.60 3.29 30.69
C SER A 37 28.11 3.31 30.52
N SER A 38 28.68 2.11 30.44
CA SER A 38 30.06 1.82 30.03
C SER A 38 30.22 1.74 28.50
N ILE A 39 29.12 1.86 27.74
CA ILE A 39 29.15 1.83 26.29
C ILE A 39 29.78 3.14 25.80
N ARG A 40 30.91 3.04 25.11
CA ARG A 40 31.54 4.16 24.43
C ARG A 40 30.61 4.57 23.28
N THR A 41 30.10 5.80 23.30
CA THR A 41 29.30 6.35 22.21
C THR A 41 30.17 6.38 20.95
N GLY A 42 29.91 5.48 20.02
CA GLY A 42 30.55 5.49 18.71
C GLY A 42 30.03 6.69 17.91
N SER A 43 30.95 7.43 17.28
CA SER A 43 30.60 8.39 16.22
C SER A 43 30.31 7.61 14.94
N GLY A 44 29.16 6.94 14.89
CA GLY A 44 28.60 6.43 13.64
C GLY A 44 27.74 7.51 13.02
N CYS A 45 28.14 8.05 11.87
CA CYS A 45 27.23 8.83 11.05
C CYS A 45 26.25 7.84 10.45
N VAL A 46 24.99 7.85 10.89
CA VAL A 46 23.93 7.18 10.13
C VAL A 46 23.76 8.04 8.88
N PRO A 47 24.06 7.54 7.67
CA PRO A 47 23.76 8.30 6.47
C PRO A 47 22.24 8.53 6.47
N GLU A 48 21.82 9.79 6.57
CA GLU A 48 20.44 10.16 6.29
C GLU A 48 20.22 9.86 4.81
N ALA A 49 19.50 8.78 4.52
CA ALA A 49 19.05 8.49 3.18
C ALA A 49 18.12 9.63 2.76
N HIS A 50 18.56 10.43 1.81
CA HIS A 50 17.69 11.37 1.10
C HIS A 50 16.73 10.56 0.23
N ASP A 51 15.69 10.00 0.86
CA ASP A 51 14.67 9.18 0.21
C ASP A 51 13.75 10.03 -0.66
N GLY A 52 13.40 9.49 -1.83
CA GLY A 52 12.26 9.94 -2.61
C GLY A 52 10.92 9.67 -1.89
N PRO A 53 9.78 9.91 -2.56
CA PRO A 53 8.48 9.54 -1.99
C PRO A 53 8.47 8.05 -1.65
N ILE A 54 8.21 7.77 -0.36
CA ILE A 54 8.00 6.48 0.31
C ILE A 54 8.56 5.24 -0.43
N GLY A 55 9.73 4.76 0.02
CA GLY A 55 10.27 3.48 -0.43
C GLY A 55 10.75 3.49 -1.88
N SER A 56 11.46 4.54 -2.28
CA SER A 56 12.16 4.59 -3.57
C SER A 56 13.57 5.15 -3.41
N THR A 57 14.54 4.36 -3.86
CA THR A 57 15.89 4.83 -4.12
C THR A 57 15.89 5.60 -5.45
N ARG A 58 16.84 6.51 -5.66
CA ARG A 58 16.98 7.16 -6.97
C ARG A 58 17.17 6.10 -8.07
N PRO A 59 16.66 6.32 -9.28
CA PRO A 59 16.94 5.43 -10.39
C PRO A 59 18.45 5.25 -10.59
N GLY A 60 18.90 4.02 -10.82
CA GLY A 60 20.31 3.69 -10.88
C GLY A 60 20.61 2.22 -10.68
N HIS A 61 21.90 1.89 -10.62
CA HIS A 61 22.40 0.54 -10.36
C HIS A 61 22.98 0.43 -8.95
N TYR A 62 22.69 -0.67 -8.27
CA TYR A 62 23.07 -0.92 -6.89
C TYR A 62 23.47 -2.39 -6.66
N GLY A 63 24.22 -2.66 -5.58
CA GLY A 63 24.64 -4.01 -5.23
C GLY A 63 25.81 -4.53 -6.06
N ALA A 64 25.83 -5.84 -6.29
CA ALA A 64 26.86 -6.55 -7.06
C ALA A 64 26.96 -6.04 -8.51
N ALA A 65 28.04 -6.42 -9.20
CA ALA A 65 28.22 -6.07 -10.60
C ALA A 65 27.21 -6.81 -11.50
N GLY A 66 26.63 -6.09 -12.48
CA GLY A 66 25.57 -6.61 -13.35
C GLY A 66 24.16 -6.40 -12.77
N ILE A 67 23.12 -6.43 -13.61
CA ILE A 67 21.72 -6.27 -13.18
C ILE A 67 21.03 -7.63 -13.23
N GLY A 68 20.93 -8.30 -12.09
CA GLY A 68 20.17 -9.55 -11.95
C GLY A 68 18.68 -9.34 -11.66
N VAL A 69 18.31 -8.15 -11.14
CA VAL A 69 16.94 -7.78 -10.78
C VAL A 69 16.66 -6.32 -11.15
N ALA A 70 15.46 -6.02 -11.64
CA ALA A 70 14.97 -4.67 -11.82
C ALA A 70 13.77 -4.40 -10.89
N LEU A 71 13.85 -3.28 -10.17
CA LEU A 71 12.83 -2.78 -9.25
C LEU A 71 12.25 -1.48 -9.80
N ALA A 72 10.93 -1.36 -9.86
CA ALA A 72 10.26 -0.13 -10.26
C ALA A 72 8.98 0.07 -9.45
N GLU A 73 8.65 1.30 -9.07
CA GLU A 73 7.32 1.60 -8.53
C GLU A 73 6.26 1.28 -9.59
N ALA A 74 5.23 0.54 -9.19
CA ALA A 74 4.02 0.29 -9.95
C ALA A 74 2.92 1.23 -9.43
N THR A 75 2.82 2.43 -9.99
CA THR A 75 1.96 3.49 -9.49
C THR A 75 0.48 3.09 -9.58
N ILE A 76 -0.15 2.97 -8.41
CA ILE A 76 -1.59 2.73 -8.26
C ILE A 76 -2.31 4.07 -8.33
N THR A 77 -3.11 4.27 -9.37
CA THR A 77 -3.94 5.47 -9.53
C THR A 77 -5.24 5.35 -8.74
N LEU A 78 -5.95 4.23 -8.94
CA LEU A 78 -7.21 3.91 -8.28
C LEU A 78 -7.21 2.44 -7.86
N ALA A 79 -7.66 2.18 -6.63
CA ALA A 79 -7.87 0.83 -6.16
C ALA A 79 -9.06 0.78 -5.19
N TRP A 80 -10.00 -0.13 -5.43
CA TRP A 80 -11.19 -0.30 -4.62
C TRP A 80 -11.28 -1.70 -4.05
N ASN A 81 -11.67 -1.82 -2.78
CA ASN A 81 -12.00 -3.10 -2.18
C ASN A 81 -13.49 -3.37 -2.40
N VAL A 82 -13.79 -4.49 -3.04
CA VAL A 82 -15.14 -4.99 -3.28
C VAL A 82 -15.40 -6.11 -2.28
N GLN A 83 -16.55 -6.06 -1.60
CA GLN A 83 -17.01 -7.14 -0.74
C GLN A 83 -18.43 -7.55 -1.11
N GLY A 84 -18.73 -8.83 -0.93
CA GLY A 84 -20.05 -9.39 -1.21
C GLY A 84 -20.03 -10.91 -1.29
N ASP A 85 -21.21 -11.52 -1.22
CA ASP A 85 -21.37 -12.98 -1.27
C ASP A 85 -21.54 -13.45 -2.72
N LEU A 86 -20.67 -14.37 -3.16
CA LEU A 86 -20.74 -14.98 -4.49
C LEU A 86 -21.98 -15.88 -4.68
N ALA A 87 -22.65 -16.30 -3.60
CA ALA A 87 -23.92 -17.00 -3.69
C ALA A 87 -25.09 -16.07 -4.09
N GLY A 88 -24.92 -14.74 -3.99
CA GLY A 88 -25.89 -13.74 -4.39
C GLY A 88 -25.77 -13.37 -5.87
N PRO A 89 -26.66 -13.85 -6.77
CA PRO A 89 -26.55 -13.57 -8.21
C PRO A 89 -26.62 -12.06 -8.53
N ALA A 90 -27.45 -11.30 -7.79
CA ALA A 90 -27.57 -9.85 -7.96
C ALA A 90 -26.23 -9.12 -7.73
N PHE A 91 -25.48 -9.51 -6.68
CA PHE A 91 -24.16 -8.95 -6.41
C PHE A 91 -23.17 -9.29 -7.53
N VAL A 92 -23.12 -10.56 -7.96
CA VAL A 92 -22.17 -11.02 -8.98
C VAL A 92 -22.43 -10.34 -10.33
N GLU A 93 -23.69 -10.25 -10.75
CA GLU A 93 -24.09 -9.58 -11.99
C GLU A 93 -23.78 -8.09 -11.95
N GLU A 94 -24.11 -7.43 -10.84
CA GLU A 94 -23.87 -5.99 -10.67
C GLU A 94 -22.38 -5.67 -10.61
N ALA A 95 -21.57 -6.44 -9.87
CA ALA A 95 -20.13 -6.26 -9.82
C ALA A 95 -19.51 -6.42 -11.22
N ARG A 96 -19.92 -7.44 -11.98
CA ARG A 96 -19.45 -7.64 -13.35
C ARG A 96 -19.83 -6.46 -14.25
N ARG A 97 -21.07 -5.97 -14.15
CA ARG A 97 -21.58 -4.83 -14.93
C ARG A 97 -20.83 -3.53 -14.60
N LEU A 98 -20.55 -3.29 -13.33
CA LEU A 98 -19.91 -2.05 -12.86
C LEU A 98 -18.42 -1.98 -13.18
N PHE A 99 -17.71 -3.10 -13.08
CA PHE A 99 -16.25 -3.12 -13.16
C PHE A 99 -15.69 -3.72 -14.44
N ASP A 100 -16.56 -4.25 -15.31
CA ASP A 100 -16.20 -4.93 -16.56
C ASP A 100 -15.14 -6.01 -16.33
N VAL A 101 -15.27 -6.75 -15.23
CA VAL A 101 -14.39 -7.87 -14.88
C VAL A 101 -15.17 -8.90 -14.08
N ALA A 102 -14.98 -10.19 -14.40
CA ALA A 102 -15.52 -11.26 -13.58
C ALA A 102 -14.65 -11.41 -12.33
N LEU A 103 -15.23 -11.31 -11.14
CA LEU A 103 -14.49 -11.51 -9.89
C LEU A 103 -13.95 -12.95 -9.82
N PRO A 104 -12.67 -13.16 -9.48
CA PRO A 104 -12.11 -14.49 -9.37
C PRO A 104 -12.81 -15.28 -8.26
N LEU A 105 -13.21 -16.52 -8.56
CA LEU A 105 -13.95 -17.39 -7.65
C LEU A 105 -13.03 -18.32 -6.84
N ALA A 106 -11.85 -18.65 -7.39
CA ALA A 106 -10.89 -19.54 -6.75
C ALA A 106 -9.90 -18.76 -5.86
N PRO A 107 -9.52 -19.29 -4.69
CA PRO A 107 -8.49 -18.70 -3.85
C PRO A 107 -7.20 -18.43 -4.60
N ASN A 108 -6.55 -17.32 -4.25
CA ASN A 108 -5.25 -16.91 -4.78
C ASN A 108 -5.19 -16.72 -6.31
N THR A 109 -6.32 -16.42 -6.96
CA THR A 109 -6.37 -16.15 -8.39
C THR A 109 -6.67 -14.69 -8.70
N THR A 110 -6.29 -14.27 -9.90
CA THR A 110 -6.57 -12.94 -10.43
C THR A 110 -7.38 -13.02 -11.72
N ALA A 111 -8.20 -12.01 -11.95
CA ALA A 111 -8.89 -11.78 -13.22
C ALA A 111 -8.51 -10.40 -13.75
N ARG A 112 -8.40 -10.26 -15.07
CA ARG A 112 -7.93 -9.00 -15.67
C ARG A 112 -8.66 -8.66 -16.95
N THR A 113 -8.79 -7.37 -17.19
CA THR A 113 -9.12 -6.79 -18.48
C THR A 113 -8.06 -5.76 -18.87
N GLY A 114 -8.25 -5.07 -20.00
CA GLY A 114 -7.37 -3.96 -20.37
C GLY A 114 -7.36 -2.82 -19.34
N ALA A 115 -8.41 -2.71 -18.52
CA ALA A 115 -8.67 -1.57 -17.66
C ALA A 115 -8.57 -1.87 -16.15
N VAL A 116 -8.86 -3.09 -15.71
CA VAL A 116 -8.89 -3.46 -14.28
C VAL A 116 -8.19 -4.81 -14.05
N THR A 117 -7.47 -4.91 -12.95
CA THR A 117 -7.04 -6.18 -12.35
C THR A 117 -7.86 -6.42 -11.08
N ALA A 118 -8.51 -7.57 -10.98
CA ALA A 118 -9.19 -8.05 -9.79
C ALA A 118 -8.32 -9.13 -9.10
N LEU A 119 -7.92 -8.88 -7.86
CA LEU A 119 -7.17 -9.84 -7.04
C LEU A 119 -8.07 -10.42 -5.96
N TRP A 120 -8.08 -11.75 -5.84
CA TRP A 120 -8.76 -12.44 -4.76
C TRP A 120 -8.09 -12.13 -3.42
N LEU A 121 -8.86 -11.70 -2.41
CA LEU A 121 -8.37 -11.51 -1.04
C LEU A 121 -9.01 -12.49 -0.04
N GLY A 122 -10.21 -12.98 -0.36
CA GLY A 122 -10.98 -13.86 0.50
C GLY A 122 -12.27 -14.29 -0.20
N PRO A 123 -13.04 -15.23 0.41
CA PRO A 123 -14.29 -15.73 -0.17
C PRO A 123 -15.32 -14.65 -0.52
N ALA A 124 -15.27 -13.51 0.18
CA ALA A 124 -16.17 -12.38 0.01
C ALA A 124 -15.43 -11.04 -0.16
N SER A 125 -14.16 -11.05 -0.56
CA SER A 125 -13.38 -9.81 -0.71
C SER A 125 -12.38 -9.86 -1.88
N TRP A 126 -12.33 -8.77 -2.63
CA TRP A 126 -11.45 -8.59 -3.79
C TRP A 126 -10.85 -7.19 -3.78
N LEU A 127 -9.61 -7.07 -4.28
CA LEU A 127 -9.00 -5.80 -4.61
C LEU A 127 -9.12 -5.56 -6.11
N LEU A 128 -9.78 -4.49 -6.51
CA LEU A 128 -9.76 -3.99 -7.88
C LEU A 128 -8.69 -2.91 -7.97
N VAL A 129 -7.77 -3.04 -8.93
CA VAL A 129 -6.74 -2.03 -9.21
C VAL A 129 -6.91 -1.56 -10.65
N ALA A 130 -7.00 -0.24 -10.82
CA ALA A 130 -7.03 0.37 -12.14
C ALA A 130 -5.70 0.18 -12.86
N ARG A 131 -5.78 -0.10 -14.15
CA ARG A 131 -4.64 -0.11 -15.07
C ARG A 131 -4.61 1.23 -15.82
N ALA A 132 -5.00 1.23 -17.10
CA ALA A 132 -5.11 2.44 -17.94
C ALA A 132 -6.45 3.16 -17.74
N ALA A 133 -7.02 3.78 -18.79
CA ALA A 133 -8.36 4.40 -18.75
C ALA A 133 -9.38 3.43 -18.12
N SER A 134 -9.69 3.64 -16.84
CA SER A 134 -10.31 2.63 -15.98
C SER A 134 -11.78 2.93 -15.74
N PRO A 135 -12.67 1.92 -15.69
CA PRO A 135 -14.05 2.09 -15.29
C PRO A 135 -14.21 2.40 -13.80
N LEU A 136 -13.13 2.49 -13.01
CA LEU A 136 -13.17 2.87 -11.59
C LEU A 136 -13.39 4.38 -11.39
N VAL A 137 -14.31 4.97 -12.14
CA VAL A 137 -14.78 6.35 -12.00
C VAL A 137 -16.14 6.37 -11.31
N ASP A 138 -16.60 7.55 -10.89
CA ASP A 138 -17.92 7.74 -10.26
C ASP A 138 -18.15 6.84 -9.04
N TYR A 139 -17.17 6.81 -8.13
CA TYR A 139 -17.16 5.95 -6.94
C TYR A 139 -18.48 5.94 -6.17
N ALA A 140 -19.09 7.09 -5.92
CA ALA A 140 -20.33 7.18 -5.15
C ALA A 140 -21.49 6.41 -5.82
N ALA A 141 -21.67 6.58 -7.13
CA ALA A 141 -22.72 5.90 -7.87
C ALA A 141 -22.51 4.37 -7.89
N LYS A 142 -21.26 3.93 -8.10
CA LYS A 142 -20.92 2.50 -8.10
C LYS A 142 -21.04 1.87 -6.71
N ARG A 143 -20.64 2.59 -5.67
CA ARG A 143 -20.84 2.18 -4.27
C ARG A 143 -22.32 1.99 -3.98
N ASP A 144 -23.15 2.98 -4.32
CA ASP A 144 -24.59 2.93 -4.01
C ASP A 144 -25.29 1.80 -4.77
N ALA A 145 -24.95 1.60 -6.04
CA ALA A 145 -25.47 0.50 -6.85
C ALA A 145 -25.03 -0.88 -6.32
N LEU A 146 -23.76 -1.04 -5.97
CA LEU A 146 -23.25 -2.28 -5.40
C LEU A 146 -23.85 -2.58 -4.02
N ASN A 147 -24.04 -1.55 -3.17
CA ASN A 147 -24.70 -1.68 -1.87
C ASN A 147 -26.16 -2.13 -2.04
N ALA A 148 -26.88 -1.60 -3.03
CA ALA A 148 -28.24 -2.02 -3.34
C ALA A 148 -28.32 -3.49 -3.81
N ALA A 149 -27.25 -4.00 -4.44
CA ALA A 149 -27.10 -5.40 -4.83
C ALA A 149 -26.60 -6.33 -3.71
N GLY A 150 -26.43 -5.83 -2.48
CA GLY A 150 -26.00 -6.63 -1.32
C GLY A 150 -24.48 -6.76 -1.14
N GLY A 151 -23.68 -5.96 -1.85
CA GLY A 151 -22.24 -5.85 -1.66
C GLY A 151 -21.83 -4.63 -0.83
N ALA A 152 -20.52 -4.38 -0.76
CA ALA A 152 -19.93 -3.16 -0.24
C ALA A 152 -18.72 -2.74 -1.08
N LEU A 153 -18.50 -1.43 -1.20
CA LEU A 153 -17.38 -0.86 -1.94
C LEU A 153 -16.63 0.13 -1.06
N PHE A 154 -15.30 0.01 -1.03
CA PHE A 154 -14.41 0.89 -0.28
C PHE A 154 -13.31 1.44 -1.18
N ASP A 155 -13.12 2.76 -1.18
CA ASP A 155 -11.96 3.37 -1.83
C ASP A 155 -10.70 3.14 -0.99
N VAL A 156 -9.73 2.43 -1.57
CA VAL A 156 -8.44 2.09 -0.95
C VAL A 156 -7.27 2.52 -1.84
N SER A 157 -7.48 3.48 -2.74
CA SER A 157 -6.47 3.97 -3.69
C SER A 157 -5.23 4.53 -2.98
N ALA A 158 -5.43 5.14 -1.81
CA ALA A 158 -4.37 5.66 -0.97
C ALA A 158 -3.82 4.65 0.06
N SER A 159 -4.26 3.40 0.06
CA SER A 159 -3.90 2.46 1.12
C SER A 159 -2.57 1.75 0.91
N ARG A 160 -2.15 1.59 -0.36
CA ARG A 160 -1.05 0.72 -0.76
C ARG A 160 -0.01 1.44 -1.60
N VAL A 161 1.19 0.87 -1.60
CA VAL A 161 2.26 1.13 -2.55
C VAL A 161 2.58 -0.20 -3.22
N ALA A 162 2.93 -0.17 -4.49
CA ALA A 162 3.30 -1.37 -5.23
C ALA A 162 4.63 -1.18 -5.96
N TRP A 163 5.37 -2.27 -6.09
CA TRP A 163 6.57 -2.34 -6.92
C TRP A 163 6.53 -3.55 -7.82
N THR A 164 7.08 -3.40 -9.02
CA THR A 164 7.44 -4.51 -9.89
C THR A 164 8.85 -4.98 -9.54
N VAL A 165 8.99 -6.28 -9.33
CA VAL A 165 10.24 -7.00 -9.11
C VAL A 165 10.39 -7.95 -10.29
N SER A 166 11.38 -7.70 -11.14
CA SER A 166 11.55 -8.43 -12.41
C SER A 166 12.99 -8.86 -12.63
N GLY A 167 13.19 -9.88 -13.47
CA GLY A 167 14.51 -10.37 -13.84
C GLY A 167 14.80 -11.79 -13.34
N PRO A 168 15.90 -12.41 -13.78
CA PRO A 168 16.19 -13.82 -13.53
C PRO A 168 16.23 -14.20 -12.05
N HIS A 169 16.60 -13.27 -11.16
CA HIS A 169 16.66 -13.50 -9.71
C HIS A 169 15.47 -12.92 -8.93
N ALA A 170 14.40 -12.48 -9.60
CA ALA A 170 13.24 -11.90 -8.92
C ALA A 170 12.59 -12.88 -7.93
N ALA A 171 12.38 -14.14 -8.34
CA ALA A 171 11.86 -15.19 -7.48
C ALA A 171 12.77 -15.45 -6.28
N ASP A 172 14.09 -15.49 -6.49
CA ASP A 172 15.09 -15.69 -5.42
C ASP A 172 15.06 -14.54 -4.40
N VAL A 173 14.89 -13.30 -4.86
CA VAL A 173 14.74 -12.13 -3.98
C VAL A 173 13.48 -12.23 -3.14
N LEU A 174 12.34 -12.60 -3.74
CA LEU A 174 11.10 -12.77 -3.01
C LEU A 174 11.20 -13.91 -1.97
N ALA A 175 11.81 -15.03 -2.35
CA ALA A 175 11.96 -16.20 -1.48
C ALA A 175 12.80 -15.94 -0.21
N LYS A 176 13.64 -14.90 -0.19
CA LYS A 176 14.41 -14.52 1.02
C LYS A 176 13.54 -13.96 2.14
N GLY A 177 12.44 -13.31 1.80
CA GLY A 177 11.57 -12.65 2.76
C GLY A 177 10.16 -13.23 2.83
N CYS A 178 9.73 -14.00 1.83
CA CYS A 178 8.40 -14.54 1.70
C CYS A 178 8.38 -16.08 1.67
N PRO A 179 7.50 -16.73 2.45
CA PRO A 179 7.44 -18.19 2.54
C PRO A 179 6.72 -18.88 1.37
N LEU A 180 6.23 -18.12 0.37
CA LEU A 180 5.57 -18.72 -0.79
C LEU A 180 6.59 -19.42 -1.71
N ASP A 181 6.18 -20.52 -2.32
CA ASP A 181 6.95 -21.18 -3.37
C ASP A 181 6.77 -20.43 -4.71
N PHE A 182 7.80 -19.70 -5.13
CA PHE A 182 7.81 -18.95 -6.39
C PHE A 182 8.25 -19.77 -7.60
N HIS A 183 8.39 -21.10 -7.48
CA HIS A 183 8.63 -21.97 -8.61
C HIS A 183 7.48 -21.82 -9.65
N PRO A 184 7.74 -21.76 -10.97
CA PRO A 184 6.70 -21.53 -11.98
C PRO A 184 5.52 -22.52 -11.96
N ARG A 185 5.75 -23.75 -11.48
CA ARG A 185 4.71 -24.77 -11.26
C ARG A 185 3.79 -24.49 -10.06
N ALA A 186 4.26 -23.77 -9.06
CA ALA A 186 3.52 -23.46 -7.82
C ALA A 186 2.92 -22.05 -7.87
N PHE A 187 3.69 -21.05 -8.31
CA PHE A 187 3.24 -19.68 -8.52
C PHE A 187 3.18 -19.37 -10.02
N ALA A 188 2.13 -19.87 -10.66
CA ALA A 188 1.91 -19.70 -12.09
C ALA A 188 1.32 -18.32 -12.42
N THR A 189 1.34 -17.97 -13.71
CA THR A 189 0.67 -16.77 -14.21
C THR A 189 -0.81 -16.73 -13.84
N GLY A 190 -1.30 -15.56 -13.44
CA GLY A 190 -2.66 -15.36 -12.93
C GLY A 190 -2.79 -15.62 -11.43
N THR A 191 -1.73 -16.07 -10.75
CA THR A 191 -1.72 -16.21 -9.29
C THR A 191 -1.58 -14.84 -8.62
N GLY A 192 -2.45 -14.58 -7.65
CA GLY A 192 -2.37 -13.42 -6.76
C GLY A 192 -2.61 -13.87 -5.34
N ALA A 193 -1.60 -13.81 -4.47
CA ALA A 193 -1.67 -14.37 -3.13
C ALA A 193 -1.23 -13.38 -2.06
N GLN A 194 -1.88 -13.46 -0.89
CA GLN A 194 -1.45 -12.74 0.31
C GLN A 194 -0.43 -13.57 1.09
N SER A 195 0.62 -12.90 1.58
CA SER A 195 1.66 -13.52 2.38
C SER A 195 2.34 -12.44 3.24
N VAL A 196 3.54 -12.74 3.72
CA VAL A 196 4.43 -11.80 4.40
C VAL A 196 5.73 -11.64 3.64
N PHE A 197 6.34 -10.46 3.71
CA PHE A 197 7.74 -10.24 3.33
C PHE A 197 8.42 -9.53 4.50
N GLY A 198 9.43 -10.17 5.11
CA GLY A 198 10.10 -9.58 6.29
C GLY A 198 9.11 -9.28 7.43
N HIS A 199 8.18 -10.19 7.70
CA HIS A 199 7.10 -10.06 8.70
C HIS A 199 6.02 -8.98 8.41
N VAL A 200 6.06 -8.33 7.26
CA VAL A 200 5.03 -7.36 6.83
C VAL A 200 4.09 -8.02 5.84
N ASN A 201 2.78 -7.82 6.00
CA ASN A 201 1.77 -8.35 5.06
C ASN A 201 1.95 -7.75 3.65
N VAL A 202 2.02 -8.63 2.66
CA VAL A 202 2.12 -8.27 1.24
C VAL A 202 1.08 -9.02 0.41
N LEU A 203 0.64 -8.38 -0.67
CA LEU A 203 -0.13 -9.02 -1.74
C LEU A 203 0.78 -9.13 -2.96
N ILE A 204 1.01 -10.34 -3.44
CA ILE A 204 1.92 -10.62 -4.56
C ILE A 204 1.10 -11.08 -5.75
N ASP A 205 1.42 -10.53 -6.91
CA ASP A 205 0.71 -10.73 -8.14
C ASP A 205 1.67 -11.15 -9.26
N LYS A 206 1.41 -12.27 -9.94
CA LYS A 206 2.17 -12.71 -11.13
C LYS A 206 1.29 -12.62 -12.37
N ARG A 207 1.65 -11.67 -13.23
CA ARG A 207 0.88 -11.31 -14.43
C ARG A 207 1.26 -12.10 -15.66
N ASP A 208 2.53 -12.44 -15.83
CA ASP A 208 3.09 -13.08 -17.02
C ASP A 208 3.97 -14.28 -16.63
N ASP A 209 4.36 -15.08 -17.63
CA ASP A 209 5.23 -16.24 -17.42
C ASP A 209 6.65 -15.81 -17.05
N ASP A 210 7.06 -14.61 -17.50
CA ASP A 210 8.32 -13.97 -17.13
C ASP A 210 8.46 -13.89 -15.61
N PRO A 211 9.70 -13.86 -15.08
CA PRO A 211 9.95 -13.73 -13.64
C PRO A 211 9.70 -12.29 -13.18
N THR A 212 8.45 -11.81 -13.36
CA THR A 212 7.97 -10.50 -12.97
C THR A 212 6.83 -10.65 -11.99
N PHE A 213 6.96 -9.97 -10.86
CA PHE A 213 5.99 -9.97 -9.78
C PHE A 213 5.65 -8.54 -9.40
N THR A 214 4.39 -8.26 -9.15
CA THR A 214 3.98 -7.01 -8.51
C THR A 214 3.73 -7.28 -7.04
N VAL A 215 4.43 -6.57 -6.17
CA VAL A 215 4.26 -6.68 -4.71
C VAL A 215 3.62 -5.43 -4.19
N MET A 216 2.49 -5.58 -3.49
CA MET A 216 1.73 -4.48 -2.89
C MET A 216 1.77 -4.58 -1.38
N VAL A 217 2.08 -3.47 -0.73
CA VAL A 217 2.17 -3.35 0.73
C VAL A 217 1.34 -2.18 1.22
N ALA A 218 0.88 -2.23 2.47
CA ALA A 218 0.30 -1.06 3.12
C ALA A 218 1.32 0.09 3.13
N ARG A 219 0.86 1.30 2.77
CA ARG A 219 1.72 2.46 2.54
C ARG A 219 2.63 2.81 3.73
N SER A 220 2.17 2.59 4.95
CA SER A 220 2.95 2.86 6.17
C SER A 220 4.21 2.01 6.30
N PHE A 221 4.22 0.80 5.75
CA PHE A 221 5.35 -0.13 5.80
C PHE A 221 6.20 -0.12 4.52
N ALA A 222 5.86 0.74 3.57
CA ALA A 222 6.45 0.68 2.25
C ALA A 222 7.96 0.99 2.28
N ARG A 223 8.41 1.90 3.13
CA ARG A 223 9.85 2.15 3.30
C ARG A 223 10.59 0.91 3.81
N ASP A 224 10.04 0.25 4.83
CA ASP A 224 10.71 -0.91 5.46
C ASP A 224 10.80 -2.09 4.48
N VAL A 225 9.71 -2.38 3.76
CA VAL A 225 9.70 -3.44 2.74
C VAL A 225 10.62 -3.09 1.56
N TRP A 226 10.68 -1.82 1.15
CA TRP A 226 11.61 -1.39 0.11
C TRP A 226 13.07 -1.63 0.50
N HIS A 227 13.46 -1.26 1.74
CA HIS A 227 14.81 -1.52 2.22
C HIS A 227 15.12 -3.02 2.23
N ALA A 228 14.18 -3.84 2.70
CA ALA A 228 14.33 -5.29 2.71
C ALA A 228 14.47 -5.87 1.28
N PHE A 229 13.78 -5.31 0.26
CA PHE A 229 14.01 -5.69 -1.14
C PHE A 229 15.41 -5.33 -1.62
N CYS A 230 15.86 -4.11 -1.35
CA CYS A 230 17.19 -3.65 -1.73
C CYS A 230 18.28 -4.52 -1.11
N GLU A 231 18.15 -4.90 0.16
CA GLU A 231 19.09 -5.81 0.84
C GLU A 231 19.04 -7.22 0.24
N ALA A 232 17.85 -7.76 0.01
CA ALA A 232 17.66 -9.08 -0.60
C ALA A 232 18.21 -9.15 -2.04
N ALA A 233 18.09 -8.06 -2.81
CA ALA A 233 18.53 -7.96 -4.19
C ALA A 233 20.03 -7.63 -4.34
N ALA A 234 20.66 -7.04 -3.31
CA ALA A 234 22.03 -6.53 -3.39
C ALA A 234 23.05 -7.55 -3.91
N GLN A 235 22.94 -8.83 -3.53
CA GLN A 235 23.88 -9.87 -3.97
C GLN A 235 23.79 -10.24 -5.46
N TYR A 236 22.67 -9.96 -6.11
CA TYR A 236 22.46 -10.22 -7.54
C TYR A 236 22.75 -8.98 -8.40
N GLY A 237 22.94 -7.82 -7.77
CA GLY A 237 22.94 -6.52 -8.42
C GLY A 237 21.53 -6.16 -8.91
N TYR A 238 21.10 -4.93 -8.65
CA TYR A 238 19.76 -4.49 -9.03
C TYR A 238 19.71 -3.08 -9.60
N GLY A 239 18.85 -2.93 -10.61
CA GLY A 239 18.50 -1.65 -11.20
C GLY A 239 17.23 -1.10 -10.59
N VAL A 240 17.24 0.15 -10.15
CA VAL A 240 16.02 0.90 -9.81
C VAL A 240 15.62 1.70 -11.04
N LEU A 241 14.43 1.43 -11.56
CA LEU A 241 13.89 2.08 -12.75
C LEU A 241 12.90 3.19 -12.36
N PRO A 242 12.61 4.14 -13.28
CA PRO A 242 11.58 5.14 -13.06
C PRO A 242 10.20 4.50 -12.77
N PRO A 243 9.33 5.17 -12.00
CA PRO A 243 7.96 4.72 -11.77
C PRO A 243 7.20 4.47 -13.08
N ALA A 244 6.39 3.42 -13.10
CA ALA A 244 5.51 3.09 -14.21
C ALA A 244 4.09 2.84 -13.68
N PRO A 245 3.04 3.08 -14.48
CA PRO A 245 1.66 2.76 -14.08
C PRO A 245 1.50 1.27 -13.74
N PHE A 246 0.63 0.98 -12.77
CA PHE A 246 0.22 -0.39 -12.46
C PHE A 246 -0.32 -1.11 -13.70
N ARG A 247 0.05 -2.39 -13.83
CA ARG A 247 -0.15 -3.22 -15.02
C ARG A 247 -1.00 -4.45 -14.73
#